data_AF-A0A961RWC0-F1
#
_entry.id   AF-A0A961RWC0-F1
#
_cell.length_a   1.000
_cell.length_b   1.000
_cell.length_c   1.000
_cell.angle_alpha   90.00
_cell.angle_beta   90.00
_cell.angle_gamma   90.00
#
_symmetry.space_group_name_H-M   'P 1'
#
loop_
_entity.id
_entity.type
_entity.pdbx_description
1 polymer ?
#
loop_
_entity_poly.entity_id
_entity_poly.type
_entity_poly.pdbx_seq_one_letter_code
_entity_poly.pdbx_strand_id
1 'polypeptide(L)'
;MLAFAIALSGCNQSTHVPTPKAEINTKTKFSSAEYGVKGSPRVTVAKNVPKGGGRYQVGKPYKIKGKWYKPVENPDYAATGMASWYGPNFHGRLTANGEVYNQYALSAAHPTMPLP
;
A
#
# COMPACT_ATOMS: atom_id res chain seq x y z
N MET A 1 -19.39 48.58 -41.34
CA MET A 1 -19.41 47.11 -41.17
C MET A 1 -18.04 46.58 -41.54
N LEU A 2 -17.25 46.08 -40.57
CA LEU A 2 -16.63 44.74 -40.57
C LEU A 2 -15.67 44.67 -39.36
N ALA A 3 -16.09 44.00 -38.30
CA ALA A 3 -15.22 43.67 -37.17
C ALA A 3 -14.65 42.26 -37.42
N PHE A 4 -13.33 42.14 -37.57
CA PHE A 4 -12.64 40.85 -37.65
C PHE A 4 -12.23 40.42 -36.25
N ALA A 5 -12.94 39.46 -35.68
CA ALA A 5 -12.59 38.82 -34.43
C ALA A 5 -11.63 37.64 -34.70
N ILE A 6 -10.39 37.75 -34.23
CA ILE A 6 -9.42 36.65 -34.27
C ILE A 6 -9.68 35.77 -33.05
N ALA A 7 -10.32 34.62 -33.27
CA ALA A 7 -10.52 33.61 -32.23
C ALA A 7 -9.25 32.74 -32.11
N LEU A 8 -8.51 32.90 -31.02
CA LEU A 8 -7.43 32.00 -30.61
C LEU A 8 -8.05 30.73 -30.02
N SER A 9 -8.25 29.70 -30.84
CA SER A 9 -8.58 28.35 -30.37
C SER A 9 -7.32 27.69 -29.82
N GLY A 10 -7.09 27.83 -28.51
CA GLY A 10 -6.12 27.02 -27.78
C GLY A 10 -6.65 25.61 -27.57
N CYS A 11 -6.13 24.62 -28.29
CA CYS A 11 -6.37 23.21 -28.00
C CYS A 11 -5.68 22.82 -26.69
N ASN A 12 -6.42 22.79 -25.58
CA ASN A 12 -5.95 22.24 -24.32
C ASN A 12 -6.02 20.70 -24.37
N GLN A 13 -5.07 20.06 -25.04
CA GLN A 13 -4.91 18.61 -24.97
C GLN A 13 -4.27 18.26 -23.63
N SER A 14 -5.11 17.94 -22.64
CA SER A 14 -4.68 17.23 -21.45
C SER A 14 -4.16 15.85 -21.88
N THR A 15 -2.86 15.76 -22.15
CA THR A 15 -2.20 14.49 -22.39
C THR A 15 -2.28 13.67 -21.11
N HIS A 16 -3.17 12.67 -21.09
CA HIS A 16 -3.19 11.67 -20.04
C HIS A 16 -1.90 10.87 -20.17
N VAL A 17 -0.84 11.28 -19.45
CA VAL A 17 0.40 10.52 -19.38
C VAL A 17 0.06 9.19 -18.70
N PRO A 18 0.12 8.05 -19.41
CA PRO A 18 -0.20 6.77 -18.82
C PRO A 18 0.76 6.51 -17.66
N THR A 19 0.22 6.22 -16.48
CA THR A 19 1.06 5.98 -15.31
C THR A 19 1.85 4.69 -15.53
N PRO A 20 3.18 4.69 -15.34
CA PRO A 20 3.97 3.48 -15.49
C PRO A 20 3.43 2.39 -14.55
N LYS A 21 3.36 1.15 -15.02
CA LYS A 21 2.90 0.00 -14.22
C LYS A 21 4.06 -0.54 -13.37
N ALA A 22 3.74 -1.05 -12.18
CA ALA A 22 4.71 -1.74 -11.34
C ALA A 22 4.97 -3.17 -11.84
N GLU A 23 6.16 -3.69 -11.58
CA GLU A 23 6.37 -5.14 -11.61
C GLU A 23 5.55 -5.77 -10.47
N ILE A 24 4.59 -6.62 -10.82
CA ILE A 24 3.70 -7.29 -9.88
C ILE A 24 3.68 -8.78 -10.16
N ASN A 25 3.58 -9.58 -9.11
CA ASN A 25 3.37 -11.01 -9.23
C ASN A 25 2.03 -11.37 -8.58
N THR A 26 1.16 -12.01 -9.35
CA THR A 26 -0.22 -12.34 -8.95
C THR A 26 -0.36 -13.76 -8.42
N LYS A 27 0.72 -14.55 -8.45
CA LYS A 27 0.72 -15.92 -7.94
C LYS A 27 0.43 -15.91 -6.44
N THR A 28 -0.67 -16.56 -6.06
CA THR A 28 -1.08 -16.71 -4.67
C THR A 28 -0.02 -17.52 -3.91
N LYS A 29 0.71 -16.86 -3.01
CA LYS A 29 1.69 -17.50 -2.11
C LYS A 29 1.14 -17.74 -0.69
N PHE A 30 -0.04 -17.22 -0.39
CA PHE A 30 -0.65 -17.31 0.94
C PHE A 30 -2.03 -17.94 0.81
N SER A 31 -2.21 -19.10 1.42
CA SER A 31 -3.51 -19.74 1.53
C SER A 31 -4.19 -19.27 2.81
N SER A 32 -5.43 -18.79 2.70
CA SER A 32 -6.24 -18.46 3.88
C SER A 32 -6.48 -19.69 4.77
N ALA A 33 -6.45 -20.90 4.20
CA ALA A 33 -6.57 -22.14 4.98
C ALA A 33 -5.37 -22.37 5.90
N GLU A 34 -4.14 -22.02 5.47
CA GLU A 34 -2.94 -22.16 6.29
C GLU A 34 -2.85 -21.05 7.35
N TYR A 35 -3.12 -19.81 6.95
CA TYR A 35 -2.84 -18.64 7.80
C TYR A 35 -4.05 -18.20 8.65
N GLY A 36 -5.26 -18.66 8.34
CA GLY A 36 -6.50 -18.28 9.02
C GLY A 36 -6.99 -16.86 8.67
N VAL A 37 -6.28 -16.16 7.80
CA VAL A 37 -6.60 -14.79 7.36
C VAL A 37 -6.58 -14.72 5.83
N LYS A 38 -7.50 -13.92 5.26
CA LYS A 38 -7.51 -13.65 3.82
C LYS A 38 -6.50 -12.56 3.49
N GLY A 39 -5.89 -12.62 2.30
CA GLY A 39 -5.08 -11.52 1.80
C GLY A 39 -5.93 -10.28 1.50
N SER A 40 -5.43 -9.10 1.85
CA SER A 40 -6.09 -7.80 1.61
C SER A 40 -6.32 -7.53 0.12
N PRO A 41 -7.34 -6.77 -0.31
CA PRO A 41 -7.55 -6.51 -1.74
C PRO A 41 -6.41 -5.71 -2.37
N ARG A 42 -6.16 -5.92 -3.67
CA ARG A 42 -5.31 -5.06 -4.50
C ARG A 42 -6.16 -3.94 -5.08
N VAL A 43 -5.75 -2.69 -4.86
CA VAL A 43 -6.48 -1.49 -5.31
C VAL A 43 -5.78 -0.76 -6.45
N THR A 44 -4.50 -1.04 -6.71
CA THR A 44 -3.75 -0.44 -7.82
C THR A 44 -2.63 -1.33 -8.35
N VAL A 45 -2.19 -1.04 -9.58
CA VAL A 45 -1.02 -1.65 -10.25
C VAL A 45 -0.03 -0.58 -10.73
N ALA A 46 -0.28 0.69 -10.43
CA ALA A 46 0.57 1.81 -10.82
C ALA A 46 1.89 1.78 -10.06
N LYS A 47 3.01 2.02 -10.74
CA LYS A 47 4.36 2.09 -10.16
C LYS A 47 4.45 3.17 -9.07
N ASN A 48 3.82 4.30 -9.34
CA ASN A 48 3.84 5.45 -8.45
C ASN A 48 2.57 5.45 -7.61
N VAL A 49 2.66 4.89 -6.42
CA VAL A 49 1.60 4.93 -5.41
C VAL A 49 1.93 6.04 -4.42
N PRO A 50 1.06 7.06 -4.26
CA PRO A 50 1.23 8.08 -3.23
C PRO A 50 1.35 7.45 -1.84
N LYS A 51 2.27 7.94 -1.01
CA LYS A 51 2.40 7.51 0.38
C LYS A 51 1.22 8.05 1.20
N GLY A 52 0.71 7.25 2.14
CA GLY A 52 -0.35 7.63 3.07
C GLY A 52 -1.70 6.97 2.78
N GLY A 53 -2.77 7.61 3.27
CA GLY A 53 -4.15 7.09 3.22
C GLY A 53 -4.51 6.13 4.35
N GLY A 54 -3.56 5.87 5.26
CA GLY A 54 -3.75 5.05 6.45
C GLY A 54 -4.23 5.85 7.64
N ARG A 55 -4.48 5.13 8.73
CA ARG A 55 -4.83 5.69 10.03
C ARG A 55 -3.91 5.12 11.10
N TYR A 56 -3.57 5.97 12.06
CA TYR A 56 -2.93 5.50 13.28
C TYR A 56 -3.78 4.42 13.95
N GLN A 57 -3.18 3.28 14.26
CA GLN A 57 -3.86 2.22 15.01
C GLN A 57 -2.85 1.32 15.74
N VAL A 58 -3.12 1.05 17.01
CA VAL A 58 -2.47 -0.06 17.72
C VAL A 58 -3.03 -1.39 17.18
N GLY A 59 -4.35 -1.51 17.10
CA GLY A 59 -5.05 -2.69 16.58
C GLY A 59 -5.47 -3.68 17.67
N LYS A 60 -6.40 -4.57 17.32
CA LYS A 60 -6.93 -5.61 18.22
C LYS A 60 -6.01 -6.85 18.19
N PRO A 61 -5.95 -7.65 19.27
CA PRO A 61 -5.31 -8.96 19.25
C PRO A 61 -5.80 -9.83 18.09
N TYR A 62 -4.88 -10.53 17.43
CA TYR A 62 -5.18 -11.37 16.27
C TYR A 62 -4.35 -12.66 16.27
N LYS A 63 -4.76 -13.63 15.45
CA LYS A 63 -4.15 -14.96 15.38
C LYS A 63 -3.73 -15.26 13.94
N ILE A 64 -2.49 -15.67 13.74
CA ILE A 64 -1.95 -16.12 12.43
C ILE A 64 -1.28 -17.47 12.63
N LYS A 65 -1.65 -18.47 11.82
CA LYS A 65 -1.06 -19.82 11.86
C LYS A 65 -0.96 -20.39 13.29
N GLY A 66 -2.03 -20.25 14.07
CA GLY A 66 -2.06 -20.73 15.46
C GLY A 66 -1.47 -19.79 16.52
N LYS A 67 -0.61 -18.83 16.14
CA LYS A 67 0.09 -17.93 17.07
C LYS A 67 -0.68 -16.63 17.28
N TRP A 68 -0.81 -16.23 18.54
CA TRP A 68 -1.44 -14.97 18.93
C TRP A 68 -0.43 -13.82 18.91
N TYR A 69 -0.90 -12.67 18.43
CA TYR A 69 -0.21 -11.40 18.42
C TYR A 69 -1.08 -10.35 19.10
N LYS A 70 -0.48 -9.53 19.94
CA LYS A 70 -1.15 -8.47 20.69
C LYS A 70 -0.40 -7.17 20.44
N PRO A 71 -0.90 -6.31 19.54
CA PRO A 71 -0.33 -5.00 19.36
C PRO A 71 -0.41 -4.16 20.64
N VAL A 72 0.67 -3.49 20.98
CA VAL A 72 0.82 -2.65 22.17
C VAL A 72 1.72 -1.47 21.82
N GLU A 73 1.35 -0.29 22.30
CA GLU A 73 2.21 0.88 22.23
C GLU A 73 3.25 0.82 23.36
N ASN A 74 4.52 0.81 22.98
CA ASN A 74 5.65 0.86 23.91
C ASN A 74 6.72 1.80 23.35
N PRO A 75 6.85 3.02 23.89
CA PRO A 75 7.83 3.99 23.40
C PRO A 75 9.29 3.57 23.66
N ASP A 76 9.53 2.69 24.64
CA ASP A 76 10.86 2.19 24.99
C ASP A 76 11.19 0.85 24.32
N TYR A 77 10.44 0.48 23.26
CA TYR A 77 10.65 -0.79 22.57
C TYR A 77 11.99 -0.83 21.83
N ALA A 78 12.88 -1.70 22.28
CA ALA A 78 14.12 -2.04 21.60
C ALA A 78 14.25 -3.56 21.47
N ALA A 79 14.54 -4.05 20.25
CA ALA A 79 14.73 -5.46 19.99
C ALA A 79 15.73 -5.69 18.84
N THR A 80 16.39 -6.84 18.86
CA THR A 80 17.23 -7.32 17.75
C THR A 80 16.64 -8.62 17.22
N GLY A 81 16.60 -8.76 15.90
CA GLY A 81 16.03 -9.95 15.27
C GLY A 81 16.20 -9.95 13.76
N MET A 82 15.64 -10.98 13.12
CA MET A 82 15.70 -11.15 11.68
C MET A 82 14.67 -10.24 10.99
N ALA A 83 15.12 -9.49 9.99
CA ALA A 83 14.25 -8.78 9.07
C ALA A 83 13.97 -9.63 7.82
N SER A 84 12.76 -9.48 7.27
CA SER A 84 12.38 -10.02 5.97
C SER A 84 11.71 -8.94 5.15
N TRP A 85 11.66 -9.10 3.83
CA TRP A 85 11.12 -8.10 2.92
C TRP A 85 9.91 -8.62 2.15
N TYR A 86 9.00 -7.71 1.79
CA TYR A 86 7.84 -8.02 0.95
C TYR A 86 8.13 -7.81 -0.53
N GLY A 87 7.86 -8.83 -1.34
CA GLY A 87 8.04 -8.76 -2.78
C GLY A 87 6.85 -8.21 -3.58
N PRO A 88 6.95 -8.28 -4.92
CA PRO A 88 5.96 -7.79 -5.89
C PRO A 88 4.52 -8.28 -5.72
N ASN A 89 4.34 -9.34 -4.95
CA ASN A 89 3.03 -9.89 -4.63
C ASN A 89 2.13 -8.92 -3.86
N PHE A 90 2.71 -8.02 -3.08
CA PHE A 90 1.95 -7.15 -2.18
C PHE A 90 1.70 -5.76 -2.75
N HIS A 91 2.45 -5.32 -3.76
CA HIS A 91 2.39 -3.95 -4.28
C HIS A 91 0.95 -3.53 -4.61
N GLY A 92 0.52 -2.34 -4.23
CA GLY A 92 -0.83 -1.85 -4.52
C GLY A 92 -1.95 -2.54 -3.73
N ARG A 93 -1.65 -3.39 -2.73
CA ARG A 93 -2.63 -3.95 -1.79
C ARG A 93 -2.75 -3.09 -0.54
N LEU A 94 -3.91 -3.19 0.12
CA LEU A 94 -4.11 -2.52 1.41
C LEU A 94 -3.28 -3.18 2.51
N THR A 95 -2.66 -2.36 3.34
CA THR A 95 -2.01 -2.74 4.60
C THR A 95 -3.04 -2.81 5.74
N ALA A 96 -2.60 -3.18 6.94
CA ALA A 96 -3.49 -3.31 8.10
C ALA A 96 -4.10 -1.97 8.58
N ASN A 97 -3.41 -0.84 8.39
CA ASN A 97 -3.92 0.52 8.65
C ASN A 97 -4.67 1.13 7.45
N GLY A 98 -4.76 0.43 6.32
CA GLY A 98 -5.47 0.91 5.12
C GLY A 98 -4.62 1.69 4.13
N GLU A 99 -3.33 1.88 4.38
CA GLU A 99 -2.41 2.41 3.37
C GLU A 99 -2.27 1.46 2.18
N VAL A 100 -1.91 2.00 1.03
CA VAL A 100 -1.59 1.19 -0.13
C VAL A 100 -0.09 0.87 -0.10
N TYR A 101 0.27 -0.41 0.01
CA TYR A 101 1.67 -0.82 0.04
C TYR A 101 2.38 -0.48 -1.27
N ASN A 102 3.46 0.29 -1.17
CA ASN A 102 4.32 0.64 -2.29
C ASN A 102 5.71 0.00 -2.12
N GLN A 103 5.99 -1.04 -2.91
CA GLN A 103 7.30 -1.73 -2.90
C GLN A 103 8.51 -0.83 -3.23
N TYR A 104 8.32 0.34 -3.82
CA TYR A 104 9.41 1.29 -4.14
C TYR A 104 9.57 2.38 -3.07
N ALA A 105 8.70 2.38 -2.04
CA ALA A 105 8.76 3.34 -0.94
C ALA A 105 9.36 2.68 0.31
N LEU A 106 10.07 3.47 1.13
CA LEU A 106 10.55 3.01 2.42
C LEU A 106 9.38 2.82 3.38
N SER A 107 9.18 1.57 3.80
CA SER A 107 8.15 1.15 4.75
C SER A 107 8.63 -0.06 5.55
N ALA A 108 8.01 -0.27 6.71
CA ALA A 108 8.26 -1.43 7.57
C ALA A 108 6.94 -1.94 8.13
N ALA A 109 6.90 -3.23 8.47
CA ALA A 109 5.76 -3.83 9.16
C ALA A 109 6.27 -4.56 10.40
N HIS A 110 5.58 -4.37 11.52
CA HIS A 110 5.87 -5.03 12.76
C HIS A 110 4.59 -5.72 13.29
N PRO A 111 4.67 -6.94 13.84
CA PRO A 111 3.48 -7.68 14.26
C PRO A 111 2.75 -7.07 15.46
N THR A 112 3.42 -6.25 16.28
CA THR A 112 2.84 -5.75 17.53
C THR A 112 3.07 -4.27 17.81
N MET A 113 3.76 -3.53 16.93
CA MET A 113 3.90 -2.08 17.15
C MET A 113 2.70 -1.35 16.57
N PRO A 114 2.38 -0.15 17.07
CA PRO A 114 1.39 0.70 16.45
C PRO A 114 1.75 1.02 15.00
N LEU A 115 0.72 1.10 14.16
CA LEU A 115 0.85 1.53 12.78
C LEU A 115 0.60 3.04 12.72
N PRO A 116 1.44 3.80 11.99
CA PRO A 116 1.28 5.24 11.81
C PRO A 116 0.07 5.60 10.94
#